data_AF-A0A5B9MCS4-F1
#
_entry.id   AF-A0A5B9MCS4-F1
#
_cell.length_a   1.000
_cell.length_b   1.000
_cell.length_c   1.000
_cell.angle_alpha   90.00
_cell.angle_beta   90.00
_cell.angle_gamma   90.00
#
_symmetry.space_group_name_H-M   'P 1'
#
loop_
_entity.id
_entity.type
_entity.pdbx_description
1 polymer ?
#
loop_
_entity_poly.entity_id
_entity_poly.type
_entity_poly.pdbx_seq_one_letter_code
_entity_poly.pdbx_strand_id
1 'polypeptide(L)'
;MPRSLIAAICLFAATNQLPAADWPAFLGPEGAARSSDVVPTTWSNSENLAWKVDLPGTGSSSPIIIGDHLYVVTRRSGTIIFKPGDSFGPLARNVIEDDETVSQTIHEPDHRM
;
A
#
# COMPACT_ATOMS: atom_id res chain seq x y z
N MET A 1 -9.91 -50.46 -4.89
CA MET A 1 -9.39 -49.21 -5.48
C MET A 1 -10.33 -48.03 -5.19
N PRO A 2 -10.20 -47.37 -4.03
CA PRO A 2 -10.68 -45.97 -3.94
C PRO A 2 -9.70 -45.00 -3.23
N ARG A 3 -8.65 -45.51 -2.56
CA ARG A 3 -7.71 -44.71 -1.77
C ARG A 3 -6.87 -43.73 -2.62
N SER A 4 -6.49 -44.15 -3.82
CA SER A 4 -5.71 -43.33 -4.76
C SER A 4 -6.52 -42.20 -5.40
N LEU A 5 -7.85 -42.34 -5.49
CA LEU A 5 -8.73 -41.32 -6.06
C LEU A 5 -8.98 -40.17 -5.07
N ILE A 6 -9.04 -40.48 -3.77
CA ILE A 6 -9.19 -39.49 -2.69
C ILE A 6 -7.93 -38.62 -2.59
N ALA A 7 -6.74 -39.22 -2.70
CA ALA A 7 -5.48 -38.48 -2.67
C ALA A 7 -5.32 -37.49 -3.84
N ALA A 8 -5.83 -37.84 -5.03
CA ALA A 8 -5.80 -36.97 -6.21
C ALA A 8 -6.75 -35.77 -6.09
N ILE A 9 -7.90 -35.92 -5.42
CA ILE A 9 -8.85 -34.83 -5.16
C ILE A 9 -8.29 -33.87 -4.09
N CYS A 10 -7.60 -34.38 -3.06
CA CYS A 10 -6.96 -33.54 -2.04
C CYS A 10 -5.79 -32.70 -2.58
N LEU A 11 -5.08 -33.17 -3.60
CA LEU A 11 -3.94 -32.43 -4.20
C LEU A 11 -4.40 -31.28 -5.12
N PHE A 12 -5.60 -31.37 -5.70
CA PHE A 12 -6.19 -30.31 -6.52
C PHE A 12 -6.88 -29.22 -5.68
N ALA A 13 -7.12 -29.49 -4.40
CA ALA A 13 -7.63 -28.52 -3.43
C ALA A 13 -6.50 -27.67 -2.80
N ALA A 14 -5.31 -27.62 -3.43
CA ALA A 14 -4.32 -26.61 -3.12
C ALA A 14 -4.95 -25.24 -3.35
N THR A 15 -5.22 -24.56 -2.25
CA THR A 15 -5.90 -23.28 -2.13
C THR A 15 -5.35 -22.27 -3.12
N ASN A 16 -6.17 -21.87 -4.10
CA ASN A 16 -5.95 -20.62 -4.83
C ASN A 16 -6.18 -19.47 -3.85
N GLN A 17 -5.18 -19.10 -3.07
CA GLN A 17 -5.13 -17.75 -2.51
C GLN A 17 -4.92 -16.82 -3.71
N LEU A 18 -6.01 -16.28 -4.23
CA LEU A 18 -5.90 -15.18 -5.17
C LEU A 18 -5.17 -14.07 -4.41
N PRO A 19 -4.03 -13.57 -4.93
CA PRO A 19 -3.38 -12.42 -4.32
C PRO A 19 -4.38 -11.26 -4.28
N ALA A 20 -4.24 -10.41 -3.27
CA ALA A 20 -5.04 -9.19 -3.19
C ALA A 20 -4.87 -8.40 -4.50
N ALA A 21 -5.96 -7.76 -4.95
CA ALA A 21 -5.92 -6.99 -6.18
C ALA A 21 -5.03 -5.75 -6.03
N ASP A 22 -4.38 -5.36 -7.12
CA ASP A 22 -3.57 -4.14 -7.17
C ASP A 22 -4.41 -2.89 -6.90
N TRP A 23 -3.76 -1.90 -6.27
CA TRP A 23 -4.30 -0.56 -6.06
C TRP A 23 -3.34 0.46 -6.70
N PRO A 24 -3.38 0.61 -8.04
CA PRO A 24 -2.28 1.20 -8.80
C PRO A 24 -2.18 2.73 -8.73
N ALA A 25 -3.22 3.42 -8.24
CA ALA A 25 -3.33 4.88 -8.33
C ALA A 25 -4.12 5.48 -7.16
N PHE A 26 -4.13 6.82 -7.11
CA PHE A 26 -5.02 7.55 -6.21
C PHE A 26 -6.47 7.13 -6.45
N LEU A 27 -7.18 6.80 -5.36
CA LEU A 27 -8.55 6.27 -5.40
C LEU A 27 -8.68 4.90 -6.10
N GLY A 28 -7.58 4.21 -6.37
CA GLY A 28 -7.59 2.81 -6.79
C GLY A 28 -7.78 2.59 -8.29
N PRO A 29 -8.00 1.35 -8.72
CA PRO A 29 -8.01 0.96 -10.14
C PRO A 29 -9.09 1.68 -10.96
N GLU A 30 -10.19 2.05 -10.32
CA GLU A 30 -11.32 2.75 -10.96
C GLU A 30 -11.39 4.24 -10.58
N GLY A 31 -10.45 4.75 -9.78
CA GLY A 31 -10.47 6.14 -9.33
C GLY A 31 -11.64 6.50 -8.39
N ALA A 32 -12.22 5.50 -7.71
CA ALA A 32 -13.45 5.65 -6.93
C ALA A 32 -13.30 5.42 -5.41
N ALA A 33 -12.11 5.03 -4.94
CA ALA A 33 -11.81 4.65 -3.56
C ALA A 33 -12.77 3.58 -3.00
N ARG A 34 -13.00 2.53 -3.79
CA ARG A 34 -13.86 1.41 -3.41
C ARG A 34 -13.10 0.10 -3.55
N SER A 35 -13.27 -0.77 -2.55
CA SER A 35 -12.96 -2.19 -2.64
C SER A 35 -14.24 -2.98 -2.39
N SER A 36 -14.37 -4.15 -3.03
CA SER A 36 -15.40 -5.15 -2.73
C SER A 36 -15.04 -6.02 -1.51
N ASP A 37 -13.82 -5.88 -0.98
CA ASP A 37 -13.34 -6.68 0.14
C ASP A 37 -14.07 -6.34 1.43
N VAL A 38 -14.30 -7.35 2.26
CA VAL A 38 -14.78 -7.17 3.62
C VAL A 38 -13.58 -6.80 4.50
N VAL A 39 -13.48 -5.52 4.84
CA VAL A 39 -12.39 -4.97 5.65
C VAL A 39 -12.86 -4.60 7.06
N PRO A 40 -11.97 -4.62 8.08
CA PRO A 40 -12.32 -4.16 9.41
C PRO A 40 -12.78 -2.70 9.41
N THR A 41 -13.83 -2.38 10.16
CA THR A 41 -14.39 -1.01 10.29
C THR A 41 -14.10 -0.36 11.65
N THR A 42 -13.51 -1.09 12.59
CA THR A 42 -13.12 -0.62 13.94
C THR A 42 -11.62 -0.76 14.13
N TRP A 43 -10.92 0.33 14.44
CA TRP A 43 -9.46 0.35 14.45
C TRP A 43 -8.96 0.99 15.74
N SER A 44 -7.95 0.40 16.37
CA SER A 44 -7.22 1.00 17.50
C SER A 44 -5.76 0.54 17.51
N ASN A 45 -4.94 1.05 18.43
CA ASN A 45 -3.56 0.57 18.58
C ASN A 45 -3.47 -0.91 18.99
N SER A 46 -4.58 -1.51 19.45
CA SER A 46 -4.65 -2.91 19.89
C SER A 46 -5.65 -3.77 19.10
N GLU A 47 -6.38 -3.19 18.14
CA GLU A 47 -7.44 -3.87 17.39
C GLU A 47 -7.32 -3.54 15.90
N ASN A 48 -7.29 -4.58 15.06
CA ASN A 48 -7.25 -4.48 13.59
C ASN A 48 -6.09 -3.64 13.01
N LEU A 49 -5.07 -3.31 13.80
CA LEU A 49 -3.84 -2.67 13.36
C LEU A 49 -2.73 -3.73 13.21
N ALA A 50 -2.36 -4.06 11.97
CA ALA A 50 -1.29 -5.03 11.70
C ALA A 50 0.09 -4.46 12.06
N TRP A 51 0.36 -3.22 11.66
CA TRP A 51 1.60 -2.51 11.97
C TRP A 51 1.43 -1.00 11.78
N LYS A 52 2.36 -0.24 12.36
CA LYS A 52 2.49 1.20 12.19
C LYS A 52 3.97 1.56 12.11
N VAL A 53 4.30 2.51 11.24
CA VAL A 53 5.68 2.95 11.02
C VAL A 53 5.75 4.47 10.92
N ASP A 54 6.80 5.03 11.50
CA ASP A 54 7.19 6.41 11.25
C ASP A 54 7.92 6.50 9.90
N LEU A 55 7.33 7.25 8.97
CA LEU A 55 7.95 7.50 7.68
C LEU A 55 8.98 8.63 7.78
N PRO A 56 10.15 8.51 7.13
CA PRO A 56 11.13 9.58 7.12
C PRO A 56 10.63 10.74 6.24
N GLY A 57 10.54 11.94 6.81
CA GLY A 57 10.08 13.14 6.12
C GLY A 57 8.56 13.22 5.98
N THR A 58 8.09 14.18 5.18
CA THR A 58 6.65 14.41 4.96
C THR A 58 6.25 13.92 3.57
N GLY A 59 5.04 13.39 3.45
CA GLY A 59 4.46 12.96 2.18
C GLY A 59 3.00 13.39 2.10
N SER A 60 2.54 13.74 0.91
CA SER A 60 1.11 14.03 0.63
C SER A 60 0.53 13.08 -0.42
N SER A 61 1.34 12.16 -0.93
CA SER A 61 0.91 11.14 -1.90
C SER A 61 0.10 10.05 -1.22
N SER A 62 -0.85 9.49 -1.95
CA SER A 62 -1.47 8.24 -1.54
C SER A 62 -0.54 7.05 -1.80
N PRO A 63 -0.49 6.07 -0.89
CA PRO A 63 0.21 4.82 -1.17
C PRO A 63 -0.47 4.05 -2.31
N ILE A 64 0.30 3.25 -3.03
CA ILE A 64 -0.19 2.33 -4.06
C ILE A 64 0.32 0.91 -3.79
N ILE A 65 -0.43 -0.09 -4.23
CA ILE A 65 -0.07 -1.51 -4.15
C ILE A 65 0.02 -2.08 -5.56
N ILE A 66 1.15 -2.68 -5.91
CA ILE A 66 1.35 -3.42 -7.18
C ILE A 66 1.99 -4.77 -6.85
N GLY A 67 1.28 -5.87 -7.10
CA GLY A 67 1.64 -7.19 -6.60
C GLY A 67 1.83 -7.16 -5.08
N ASP A 68 2.92 -7.78 -4.60
CA ASP A 68 3.27 -7.84 -3.17
C ASP A 68 4.12 -6.65 -2.69
N HIS A 69 3.92 -5.46 -3.27
CA HIS A 69 4.69 -4.27 -2.91
C HIS A 69 3.78 -3.07 -2.64
N LEU A 70 3.97 -2.48 -1.46
CA LEU A 70 3.38 -1.22 -1.06
C LEU A 70 4.40 -0.10 -1.29
N TYR A 71 4.07 0.85 -2.16
CA TYR A 71 4.94 2.00 -2.48
C TYR A 71 4.45 3.24 -1.76
N VAL A 72 5.36 3.90 -1.05
CA VAL A 72 5.09 5.14 -0.32
C VAL A 72 6.09 6.19 -0.76
N VAL A 73 5.57 7.29 -1.32
CA VAL A 73 6.41 8.41 -1.74
C VAL A 73 6.45 9.47 -0.65
N THR A 74 7.66 9.97 -0.40
CA THR A 74 7.92 11.06 0.54
C THR A 74 8.56 12.22 -0.23
N ARG A 75 8.36 13.45 0.25
CA ARG A 75 8.86 14.66 -0.42
C ARG A 75 10.38 14.74 -0.53
N ARG A 76 11.12 14.17 0.43
CA ARG A 76 12.59 14.33 0.54
C ARG A 76 13.33 13.03 0.87
N SER A 77 12.58 11.98 1.19
CA SER A 77 13.17 10.69 1.52
C SER A 77 13.01 9.68 0.38
N GLY A 78 12.48 10.12 -0.76
CA GLY A 78 12.24 9.28 -1.94
C GLY A 78 11.06 8.31 -1.78
N THR A 79 11.11 7.20 -2.51
CA THR A 79 10.10 6.14 -2.49
C THR A 79 10.55 4.99 -1.61
N ILE A 80 9.71 4.59 -0.66
CA ILE A 80 9.95 3.47 0.25
C ILE A 80 9.01 2.34 -0.16
N ILE A 81 9.54 1.14 -0.27
CA ILE A 81 8.81 -0.06 -0.66
C ILE A 81 8.69 -0.94 0.56
N PHE A 82 7.47 -1.37 0.88
CA PHE A 82 7.18 -2.31 1.96
C PHE A 82 6.57 -3.59 1.40
N LYS A 83 6.71 -4.69 2.15
CA LYS A 83 5.94 -5.90 1.91
C LYS A 83 4.59 -5.78 2.63
N PRO A 84 3.44 -5.91 1.94
CA PRO A 84 2.14 -6.03 2.60
C PRO A 84 2.05 -7.30 3.46
N GLY A 85 1.27 -7.25 4.54
CA GLY A 85 0.99 -8.40 5.41
C GLY A 85 1.32 -8.17 6.89
N ASP A 86 1.49 -9.26 7.63
CA ASP A 86 1.61 -9.27 9.10
C ASP A 86 3.01 -8.91 9.62
N SER A 87 4.01 -8.86 8.74
CA SER A 87 5.39 -8.52 9.08
C SER A 87 5.74 -7.12 8.60
N PHE A 88 6.35 -6.34 9.48
CA PHE A 88 6.78 -4.97 9.16
C PHE A 88 8.27 -4.90 8.80
N GLY A 89 8.59 -4.24 7.68
CA GLY A 89 9.94 -3.84 7.31
C GLY A 89 10.03 -3.26 5.88
N PRO A 90 10.78 -2.17 5.66
CA PRO A 90 11.04 -1.68 4.31
C PRO A 90 11.86 -2.72 3.54
N LEU A 91 11.39 -3.07 2.35
CA LEU A 91 12.10 -3.95 1.41
C LEU A 91 13.20 -3.19 0.67
N ALA A 92 12.91 -1.95 0.30
CA ALA A 92 13.83 -1.11 -0.46
C ALA A 92 13.48 0.36 -0.29
N ARG A 93 14.44 1.22 -0.63
CA ARG A 93 14.25 2.66 -0.70
C ARG A 93 14.98 3.19 -1.93
N ASN A 94 14.26 3.94 -2.76
CA ASN A 94 14.82 4.68 -3.87
C ASN A 94 14.84 6.17 -3.52
N VAL A 95 16.01 6.81 -3.56
CA VAL A 95 16.20 8.23 -3.24
C VAL A 95 16.68 8.94 -4.50
N ILE A 96 16.06 10.06 -4.84
CA ILE A 96 16.57 10.96 -5.88
C ILE A 96 17.53 11.92 -5.18
N GLU A 97 18.81 11.85 -5.56
CA GLU A 97 19.94 12.44 -4.81
C GLU A 97 19.89 13.98 -4.76
N ASP A 98 19.16 14.63 -5.66
CA ASP A 98 19.13 16.10 -5.85
C ASP A 98 17.72 16.74 -5.75
N ASP A 99 16.74 16.09 -5.12
CA ASP A 99 15.37 16.64 -5.03
C ASP A 99 15.24 17.74 -3.96
N GLU A 100 15.56 18.97 -4.36
CA GLU A 100 15.36 20.21 -3.57
C GLU A 100 13.97 20.83 -3.78
N THR A 101 12.98 20.09 -4.30
CA THR A 101 11.68 20.67 -4.67
C THR A 101 10.97 21.26 -3.45
N VAL A 102 10.95 22.59 -3.40
CA VAL A 102 10.08 23.37 -2.52
C VAL A 102 8.76 23.62 -3.23
N SER A 103 7.66 23.20 -2.61
CA SER A 103 6.33 23.62 -3.04
C SER A 103 6.23 25.13 -2.85
N GLN A 104 6.43 25.89 -3.93
CA GLN A 104 6.12 27.30 -3.99
C GLN A 104 4.59 27.40 -3.92
N THR A 105 4.03 27.43 -2.72
CA THR A 105 2.68 27.97 -2.56
C THR A 105 2.76 29.41 -3.01
N ILE A 106 2.23 29.72 -4.19
CA ILE A 106 2.14 31.09 -4.68
C ILE A 106 1.26 31.84 -3.68
N HIS A 107 1.87 32.61 -2.78
CA HIS A 107 1.14 33.53 -1.93
C HIS A 107 0.81 34.73 -2.82
N GLU A 108 -0.39 34.71 -3.40
CA GLU A 108 -0.90 35.89 -4.10
C GLU A 108 -1.04 37.01 -3.05
N PRO A 109 -0.33 38.13 -3.18
CA PRO A 109 -0.44 39.22 -2.21
C PRO A 109 -1.88 39.74 -2.26
N ASP A 110 -2.47 39.86 -1.07
CA ASP A 110 -3.81 40.36 -0.82
C ASP A 110 -4.02 41.74 -1.49
N HIS A 111 -4.56 41.75 -2.71
CA HIS A 111 -5.01 42.95 -3.39
C HIS A 111 -6.37 43.37 -2.81
N ARG A 112 -6.34 43.94 -1.60
CA ARG A 112 -7.45 44.75 -1.10
C ARG A 112 -7.26 46.19 -1.58
N MET A 113 -8.20 46.64 -2.43
CA MET A 113 -8.51 48.06 -2.63
C MET A 113 -9.21 48.64 -1.41
#